data_AF-A0A0Q7U881-F1
#
_entry.id   AF-A0A0Q7U881-F1
#
_cell.length_a   1.000
_cell.length_b   1.000
_cell.length_c   1.000
_cell.angle_alpha   90.00
_cell.angle_beta   90.00
_cell.angle_gamma   90.00
#
_symmetry.space_group_name_H-M   'P 1'
#
loop_
_entity.id
_entity.type
_entity.pdbx_description
1 polymer ?
#
loop_
_entity_poly.entity_id
_entity_poly.type
_entity_poly.pdbx_seq_one_letter_code
_entity_poly.pdbx_strand_id
1 'polypeptide(L)'
;MVRRWGDLEGEAFALPGWFKMSKEEQLAHPKGREMADIDRTLATLFEQREKLLAELPKVAANDPTGVAAKIAVAARAVDPEDHEEAHHLIAGAARDLANMRCPDCHRPLVLEGWIDWSIRTGRE
;
A
#
# COMPACT_ATOMS: atom_id res chain seq x y z
N MET A 1 8.12 -4.65 -7.25
CA MET A 1 8.21 -3.44 -8.10
C MET A 1 9.09 -2.38 -7.45
N VAL A 2 8.73 -1.83 -6.28
CA VAL A 2 9.55 -0.78 -5.61
C VAL A 2 11.02 -1.18 -5.41
N ARG A 3 11.31 -2.38 -4.90
CA ARG A 3 12.72 -2.85 -4.75
C ARG A 3 13.45 -2.94 -6.10
N ARG A 4 12.80 -3.51 -7.12
CA ARG A 4 13.40 -3.63 -8.46
C ARG A 4 13.64 -2.28 -9.11
N TRP A 5 12.74 -1.32 -8.91
CA TRP A 5 12.93 0.05 -9.37
C TRP A 5 14.15 0.69 -8.71
N GLY A 6 14.30 0.53 -7.38
CA GLY A 6 15.48 1.00 -6.65
C GLY A 6 16.78 0.32 -7.10
N ASP A 7 16.75 -0.99 -7.37
CA ASP A 7 17.90 -1.71 -7.93
C ASP A 7 18.28 -1.13 -9.31
N LEU A 8 17.29 -0.89 -10.18
CA LEU A 8 17.49 -0.30 -11.50
C LEU A 8 18.06 1.12 -11.41
N GLU A 9 17.61 1.92 -10.45
CA GLU A 9 18.12 3.26 -10.22
C GLU A 9 19.62 3.20 -9.86
N GLY A 10 19.99 2.36 -8.89
CA GLY A 10 21.40 2.15 -8.53
C GLY A 10 22.25 1.62 -9.68
N GLU A 11 21.73 0.65 -10.42
CA GLU A 11 22.38 0.08 -11.60
C GLU A 11 22.53 1.11 -12.74
N ALA A 12 21.56 2.00 -12.92
CA ALA A 12 21.58 3.04 -13.94
C ALA A 12 22.53 4.18 -13.57
N PHE A 13 22.61 4.56 -12.29
CA PHE A 13 23.55 5.57 -11.79
C PHE A 13 25.01 5.14 -11.94
N ALA A 14 25.28 3.84 -11.96
CA ALA A 14 26.60 3.29 -12.24
C ALA A 14 27.00 3.37 -13.73
N LEU A 15 26.06 3.65 -14.65
CA LEU A 15 26.38 3.75 -16.08
C LEU A 15 27.06 5.09 -16.42
N PRO A 16 28.22 5.07 -17.10
CA PRO A 16 28.90 6.29 -17.51
C PRO A 16 28.00 7.19 -18.35
N GLY A 17 27.83 8.44 -17.93
CA GLY A 17 27.08 9.44 -18.67
C GLY A 17 25.56 9.35 -18.56
N TRP A 18 25.00 8.43 -17.75
CA TRP A 18 23.55 8.27 -17.58
C TRP A 18 22.81 9.59 -17.32
N PHE A 19 23.33 10.40 -16.40
CA PHE A 19 22.75 11.71 -16.05
C PHE A 19 22.87 12.78 -17.13
N LYS A 20 23.68 12.55 -18.16
CA LYS A 20 23.84 13.44 -19.32
C LYS A 20 23.01 13.00 -20.52
N MET A 21 22.45 11.80 -20.48
CA MET A 21 21.61 11.27 -21.55
C MET A 21 20.26 12.00 -21.58
N SER A 22 19.74 12.24 -22.78
CA SER A 22 18.35 12.65 -22.98
C SER A 22 17.39 11.54 -22.53
N LYS A 23 16.09 11.86 -22.41
CA LYS A 23 15.09 10.84 -22.07
C LYS A 23 15.00 9.77 -23.14
N GLU A 24 15.10 10.14 -24.42
CA GLU A 24 15.12 9.21 -25.55
C GLU A 24 16.34 8.29 -25.49
N GLU A 25 17.52 8.81 -25.16
CA GLU A 25 18.74 8.03 -24.99
C GLU A 25 18.64 7.05 -23.81
N GLN A 26 18.06 7.49 -22.69
CA GLN A 26 17.78 6.61 -21.56
C GLN A 26 16.78 5.50 -21.93
N LEU A 27 15.72 5.82 -22.68
CA LEU A 27 14.74 4.84 -23.17
C LEU A 27 15.31 3.91 -24.25
N ALA A 28 16.39 4.29 -24.94
CA ALA A 28 17.12 3.38 -25.82
C ALA A 28 17.94 2.34 -25.03
N HIS A 29 18.25 2.61 -23.76
CA HIS A 29 18.94 1.67 -22.88
C HIS A 29 17.96 0.64 -22.25
N PRO A 30 18.33 -0.65 -22.14
CA PRO A 30 17.46 -1.67 -21.53
C PRO A 30 16.95 -1.31 -20.13
N LYS A 31 17.82 -0.77 -19.26
CA LYS A 31 17.43 -0.34 -17.92
C LYS A 31 16.40 0.80 -17.94
N GLY A 32 16.58 1.79 -18.81
CA GLY A 32 15.65 2.92 -18.89
C GLY A 32 14.28 2.51 -19.43
N ARG A 33 14.22 1.51 -20.33
CA ARG A 33 12.93 0.89 -20.70
C ARG A 33 12.25 0.20 -19.54
N GLU A 34 12.98 -0.64 -18.80
CA GLU A 34 12.41 -1.36 -17.65
C GLU A 34 11.91 -0.39 -16.57
N MET A 35 12.68 0.67 -16.28
CA MET A 35 12.24 1.74 -15.37
C MET A 35 10.94 2.40 -15.87
N ALA A 36 10.88 2.78 -17.15
CA ALA A 36 9.68 3.40 -17.73
C ALA A 36 8.45 2.47 -17.72
N ASP A 37 8.66 1.16 -17.91
CA ASP A 37 7.59 0.16 -17.82
C ASP A 37 7.05 0.01 -16.40
N ILE A 38 7.95 0.03 -15.39
CA ILE A 38 7.57 0.04 -13.99
C ILE A 38 6.83 1.34 -13.65
N ASP A 39 7.34 2.50 -14.06
CA ASP A 39 6.73 3.81 -13.81
C ASP A 39 5.29 3.86 -14.35
N ARG A 40 5.10 3.40 -15.59
CA ARG A 40 3.76 3.32 -16.21
C ARG A 40 2.83 2.38 -15.44
N THR A 41 3.33 1.24 -14.99
CA THR A 41 2.54 0.30 -14.20
C THR A 41 2.16 0.92 -12.85
N LEU A 42 3.10 1.61 -12.18
CA LEU A 42 2.86 2.31 -10.92
C LEU A 42 1.81 3.42 -11.09
N ALA A 43 1.89 4.23 -12.14
CA ALA A 43 0.91 5.27 -12.43
C ALA A 43 -0.51 4.68 -12.54
N THR A 44 -0.70 3.61 -13.30
CA THR A 44 -2.00 2.93 -13.41
C THR A 44 -2.48 2.37 -12.06
N LEU A 45 -1.58 1.80 -11.26
CA LEU A 45 -1.95 1.29 -9.93
C LEU A 45 -2.34 2.42 -8.97
N PHE A 46 -1.69 3.58 -9.04
CA PHE A 46 -2.07 4.75 -8.24
C PHE A 46 -3.45 5.29 -8.64
N GLU A 47 -3.73 5.42 -9.94
CA GLU A 47 -5.06 5.81 -10.43
C GLU A 47 -6.15 4.84 -9.96
N GLN A 48 -5.89 3.53 -10.04
CA GLN A 48 -6.81 2.51 -9.54
C GLN A 48 -7.02 2.60 -8.03
N ARG A 49 -5.94 2.81 -7.27
CA ARG A 49 -6.01 3.01 -5.81
C ARG A 49 -6.85 4.23 -5.47
N GLU A 50 -6.63 5.37 -6.10
CA GLU A 50 -7.41 6.59 -5.86
C GLU A 50 -8.89 6.38 -6.13
N LYS A 51 -9.23 5.76 -7.27
CA LYS A 51 -10.61 5.43 -7.61
C LYS A 51 -11.25 4.52 -6.56
N LEU A 52 -10.55 3.46 -6.14
CA LEU A 52 -11.06 2.53 -5.12
C LEU A 52 -11.23 3.23 -3.77
N LEU A 53 -10.29 4.08 -3.36
CA LEU A 53 -10.39 4.84 -2.11
C LEU A 53 -11.55 5.85 -2.14
N ALA A 54 -11.85 6.45 -3.29
CA ALA A 54 -12.99 7.34 -3.45
C ALA A 54 -14.35 6.60 -3.39
N GLU A 55 -14.41 5.37 -3.89
CA GLU A 55 -15.65 4.58 -3.91
C GLU A 55 -15.89 3.79 -2.62
N LEU A 56 -14.83 3.32 -1.94
CA LEU A 56 -14.94 2.46 -0.76
C LEU A 56 -15.82 3.02 0.37
N PRO A 57 -15.84 4.34 0.68
CA PRO A 57 -16.74 4.91 1.67
C PRO A 57 -18.22 4.62 1.38
N LYS A 58 -18.61 4.55 0.10
CA LYS A 58 -19.99 4.32 -0.36
C LYS A 58 -20.44 2.87 -0.23
N VAL A 59 -19.50 1.94 -0.06
CA VAL A 59 -19.79 0.52 0.15
C VAL A 59 -20.16 0.29 1.62
N ALA A 60 -21.41 -0.11 1.89
CA ALA A 60 -21.83 -0.48 3.24
C ALA A 60 -21.16 -1.79 3.67
N ALA A 61 -20.59 -1.80 4.88
CA ALA A 61 -20.15 -3.03 5.52
C ALA A 61 -21.36 -3.67 6.21
N ASN A 62 -21.63 -4.94 5.93
CA ASN A 62 -22.81 -5.65 6.48
C ASN A 62 -22.45 -6.53 7.69
N ASP A 63 -21.18 -6.60 8.04
CA ASP A 63 -20.66 -7.35 9.17
C ASP A 63 -19.39 -6.69 9.74
N PRO A 64 -18.95 -7.07 10.95
CA PRO A 64 -17.75 -6.50 11.56
C PRO A 64 -16.46 -6.75 10.77
N THR A 65 -16.40 -7.82 9.98
CA THR A 65 -15.23 -8.11 9.12
C THR A 65 -15.10 -7.04 8.02
N GLY A 66 -16.21 -6.66 7.39
CA GLY A 66 -16.24 -5.57 6.41
C GLY A 66 -15.88 -4.21 7.02
N VAL A 67 -16.29 -3.95 8.27
CA VAL A 67 -15.90 -2.71 8.99
C VAL A 67 -14.39 -2.71 9.25
N ALA A 68 -13.86 -3.79 9.83
CA ALA A 68 -12.43 -3.92 10.12
C ALA A 68 -11.58 -3.81 8.84
N ALA A 69 -12.06 -4.36 7.73
CA ALA A 69 -11.44 -4.22 6.42
C ALA A 69 -11.34 -2.77 5.95
N LYS A 70 -12.42 -1.99 6.08
CA LYS A 70 -12.43 -0.57 5.70
C LYS A 70 -11.46 0.24 6.57
N ILE A 71 -11.39 -0.04 7.87
CA ILE A 71 -10.45 0.63 8.79
C ILE A 71 -9.00 0.27 8.41
N ALA A 72 -8.71 -1.01 8.12
CA ALA A 72 -7.39 -1.43 7.68
C ALA A 72 -6.96 -0.76 6.35
N VAL A 73 -7.88 -0.60 5.39
CA VAL A 73 -7.61 0.17 4.16
C VAL A 73 -7.33 1.63 4.46
N ALA A 74 -8.08 2.26 5.38
CA ALA A 74 -7.83 3.64 5.80
C ALA A 74 -6.43 3.80 6.41
N ALA A 75 -5.99 2.87 7.26
CA ALA A 75 -4.63 2.89 7.81
C ALA A 75 -3.56 2.82 6.71
N ARG A 76 -3.76 2.01 5.66
CA ARG A 76 -2.84 1.92 4.51
C ARG A 76 -2.94 3.11 3.55
N ALA A 77 -4.02 3.87 3.61
CA ALA A 77 -4.18 5.08 2.83
C ALA A 77 -3.39 6.25 3.43
N VAL A 78 -3.23 6.25 4.75
CA VAL A 78 -2.45 7.23 5.52
C VAL A 78 -0.98 6.82 5.52
N ASP A 79 -0.13 7.66 4.93
CA ASP A 79 1.31 7.45 4.93
C ASP A 79 1.86 7.59 6.37
N PRO A 80 2.47 6.55 6.95
CA PRO A 80 3.06 6.64 8.28
C PRO A 80 4.26 7.61 8.35
N GLU A 81 4.94 7.92 7.23
CA GLU A 81 6.05 8.88 7.24
C GLU A 81 5.57 10.33 7.41
N ASP A 82 4.38 10.64 6.88
CA ASP A 82 3.77 11.98 6.99
C ASP A 82 2.83 12.10 8.20
N HIS A 83 2.22 10.99 8.62
CA HIS A 83 1.10 10.96 9.58
C HIS A 83 1.17 9.76 10.52
N GLU A 84 2.32 9.59 11.19
CA GLU A 84 2.63 8.46 12.07
C GLU A 84 1.53 8.18 13.11
N GLU A 85 1.11 9.18 13.89
CA GLU A 85 0.12 8.97 14.95
C GLU A 85 -1.26 8.58 14.41
N ALA A 86 -1.68 9.19 13.30
CA ALA A 86 -2.95 8.87 12.66
C ALA A 86 -2.93 7.46 12.08
N HIS A 87 -1.83 7.08 11.41
CA HIS A 87 -1.62 5.73 10.91
C HIS A 87 -1.74 4.71 12.04
N HIS A 88 -0.99 4.90 13.14
CA HIS A 88 -0.99 3.97 14.27
C HIS A 88 -2.33 3.90 15.00
N LEU A 89 -3.04 5.02 15.14
CA LEU A 89 -4.37 5.04 15.76
C LEU A 89 -5.39 4.24 14.94
N ILE A 90 -5.43 4.44 13.62
CA ILE A 90 -6.37 3.74 12.73
C ILE A 90 -6.00 2.24 12.64
N ALA A 91 -4.71 1.95 12.52
CA ALA A 91 -4.17 0.59 12.57
C ALA A 91 -4.55 -0.13 13.87
N GLY A 92 -4.38 0.54 15.01
CA GLY A 92 -4.76 0.03 16.33
C GLY A 92 -6.25 -0.28 16.41
N ALA A 93 -7.11 0.65 15.95
CA ALA A 93 -8.56 0.46 15.95
C ALA A 93 -9.01 -0.76 15.11
N ALA A 94 -8.38 -1.00 13.96
CA ALA A 94 -8.68 -2.19 13.16
C ALA A 94 -8.27 -3.49 13.88
N ARG A 95 -7.12 -3.50 14.58
CA ARG A 95 -6.65 -4.62 15.38
C ARG A 95 -7.55 -4.87 16.59
N ASP A 96 -7.98 -3.82 17.28
CA ASP A 96 -8.88 -3.94 18.42
C ASP A 96 -10.21 -4.55 17.99
N LEU A 97 -10.80 -4.06 16.90
CA LEU A 97 -12.03 -4.62 16.33
C LEU A 97 -11.87 -6.08 15.91
N ALA A 98 -10.72 -6.46 15.33
CA ALA A 98 -10.43 -7.84 14.97
C ALA A 98 -10.37 -8.78 16.17
N ASN A 99 -9.93 -8.28 17.32
CA ASN A 99 -9.85 -9.03 18.57
C ASN A 99 -11.13 -9.00 19.40
N MET A 100 -12.11 -8.16 19.03
CA MET A 100 -13.40 -8.11 19.71
C MET A 100 -14.16 -9.42 19.58
N ARG A 101 -14.84 -9.79 20.66
CA ARG A 101 -15.69 -10.96 20.76
C ARG A 101 -17.10 -10.54 21.11
N CYS A 102 -18.09 -11.28 20.61
CA CYS A 102 -19.47 -11.10 21.01
C CYS A 102 -19.58 -11.25 22.55
N PRO A 103 -20.15 -10.29 23.28
CA PRO A 103 -20.23 -10.35 24.74
C PRO A 103 -21.07 -11.52 25.23
N ASP A 104 -22.07 -11.96 24.45
CA ASP A 104 -23.01 -13.01 24.86
C ASP A 104 -22.50 -14.42 24.57
N CYS A 105 -21.86 -14.63 23.40
CA CYS A 105 -21.45 -15.96 22.95
C CYS A 105 -19.93 -16.16 22.82
N HIS A 106 -19.13 -15.12 23.10
CA HIS A 106 -17.67 -15.10 23.04
C HIS A 106 -17.03 -15.48 21.69
N ARG A 107 -17.83 -15.60 20.62
CA ARG A 107 -17.33 -15.82 19.27
C ARG A 107 -16.61 -14.55 18.76
N PRO A 108 -15.52 -14.69 17.98
CA PRO A 108 -14.91 -13.54 17.31
C PRO A 108 -15.93 -12.78 16.47
N LEU A 109 -15.88 -11.44 16.53
CA LEU A 109 -16.71 -10.61 15.66
C LEU A 109 -16.17 -10.55 14.23
N VAL A 110 -14.84 -10.57 14.10
CA VAL A 110 -14.14 -10.70 12.82
C VAL A 110 -13.70 -12.15 12.64
N LEU A 111 -14.02 -12.73 11.49
CA LEU A 111 -13.77 -14.15 11.22
C LEU A 111 -12.47 -14.39 10.44
N GLU A 112 -11.86 -13.32 9.94
CA GLU A 112 -10.74 -13.37 9.02
C GLU A 112 -9.40 -13.01 9.70
N GLY A 113 -8.42 -13.92 9.62
CA GLY A 113 -7.09 -13.73 10.22
C GLY A 113 -6.13 -12.83 9.45
N TRP A 114 -6.51 -12.35 8.24
CA TRP A 114 -5.63 -11.51 7.42
C TRP A 114 -5.43 -10.10 7.99
N ILE A 115 -6.30 -9.66 8.90
CA ILE A 115 -6.23 -8.32 9.49
C ILE A 115 -4.89 -8.12 10.22
N ASP A 116 -4.38 -9.15 10.92
CA ASP A 116 -3.09 -9.11 11.59
C ASP A 116 -1.89 -8.93 10.65
N TRP A 117 -1.96 -9.45 9.42
CA TRP A 117 -0.90 -9.28 8.43
C TRP A 117 -1.00 -7.93 7.69
N SER A 118 -2.22 -7.45 7.48
CA SER A 118 -2.49 -6.20 6.75
C SER A 118 -2.12 -4.92 7.52
N ILE A 119 -1.94 -5.02 8.84
CA ILE A 119 -1.62 -3.92 9.75
C ILE A 119 -0.18 -4.02 10.30
N ARG A 120 0.68 -4.88 9.72
CA ARG A 120 2.11 -4.84 10.06
C ARG A 120 2.69 -3.51 9.60
N THR A 121 2.91 -2.62 10.55
CA THR A 121 3.84 -1.50 10.44
C THR A 121 5.23 -2.14 10.25
N GLY A 122 5.90 -1.95 9.11
CA GLY A 122 7.31 -2.37 9.00
C GLY A 122 8.13 -1.65 10.10
N ARG A 123 9.14 -2.22 10.77
CA ARG A 123 10.02 -3.38 10.55
C ARG A 123 10.09 -4.26 11.81
N GLU A 124 10.25 -5.58 11.63
CA GLU A 124 11.21 -6.36 12.42
C GLU A 124 12.59 -6.24 11.75
#